data_AF-A0AAU8P9J0-F1
#
_entry.id   AF-A0AAU8P9J0-F1
#
_cell.length_a   1.000
_cell.length_b   1.000
_cell.length_c   1.000
_cell.angle_alpha   90.00
_cell.angle_beta   90.00
_cell.angle_gamma   90.00
#
_symmetry.space_group_name_H-M   'P 1'
#
loop_
_entity.id
_entity.type
_entity.pdbx_description
1 polymer ?
#
loop_
_entity_poly.entity_id
_entity_poly.type
_entity_poly.pdbx_seq_one_letter_code
_entity_poly.pdbx_strand_id
1 'polypeptide(L)'
;MIYAEIDGKISVEEDVLTSTAIGLLSLLPDEQLISFLGRAISVEKRLLSNQIRNFTRVKSIDFWKTGFAGGIPDVLVKLENTHCGSSCVLVIEVKHRADKSGSAYIEDGVIRNKEVDQLNRYWNGLVEQYPKAEKAVVFLTGHRVMPREDLWISWKASGGKAQIYWLSWYRADPLRLDN
;
A
#
# COMPACT_ATOMS: atom_id res chain seq x y z
N MET A 1 0.93 -8.22 -15.95
CA MET A 1 1.60 -7.83 -17.22
C MET A 1 0.75 -6.86 -18.05
N ILE A 2 -0.54 -7.14 -18.29
CA ILE A 2 -1.42 -6.28 -19.10
C ILE A 2 -1.42 -4.81 -18.64
N TYR A 3 -1.58 -4.54 -17.33
CA TYR A 3 -1.54 -3.17 -16.83
C TYR A 3 -0.18 -2.48 -17.03
N ALA A 4 0.94 -3.18 -16.76
CA ALA A 4 2.27 -2.62 -16.98
C ALA A 4 2.53 -2.33 -18.47
N GLU A 5 1.97 -3.14 -19.37
CA GLU A 5 2.06 -2.91 -20.81
C GLU A 5 1.28 -1.67 -21.24
N ILE A 6 0.03 -1.54 -20.76
CA ILE A 6 -0.85 -0.39 -21.02
C ILE A 6 -0.20 0.91 -20.53
N ASP A 7 0.46 0.89 -19.38
CA ASP A 7 1.06 2.08 -18.76
C ASP A 7 2.55 2.30 -19.12
N GLY A 8 3.13 1.45 -20.01
CA GLY A 8 4.52 1.61 -20.47
C GLY A 8 5.59 1.31 -19.41
N LYS A 9 5.28 0.41 -18.47
CA LYS A 9 6.05 0.08 -17.25
C LYS A 9 6.72 -1.30 -17.26
N ILE A 10 6.74 -2.01 -18.39
CA ILE A 10 7.29 -3.39 -18.49
C ILE A 10 8.77 -3.53 -18.09
N SER A 11 9.54 -2.44 -18.06
CA SER A 11 10.99 -2.49 -17.86
C SER A 11 11.46 -2.78 -16.42
N VAL A 12 10.56 -2.76 -15.43
CA VAL A 12 10.92 -2.92 -14.01
C VAL A 12 10.21 -4.13 -13.41
N GLU A 13 10.94 -5.01 -12.73
CA GLU A 13 10.38 -6.22 -12.09
C GLU A 13 9.23 -5.90 -11.12
N GLU A 14 9.35 -4.80 -10.37
CA GLU A 14 8.32 -4.34 -9.42
C GLU A 14 7.03 -3.97 -10.14
N ASP A 15 7.12 -3.30 -11.30
CA ASP A 15 5.94 -2.92 -12.08
C ASP A 15 5.24 -4.14 -12.70
N VAL A 16 6.02 -5.15 -13.12
CA VAL A 16 5.48 -6.43 -13.57
C VAL A 16 4.79 -7.16 -12.42
N LEU A 17 5.37 -7.12 -11.21
CA LEU A 17 4.78 -7.71 -10.00
C LEU A 17 3.48 -7.00 -9.63
N THR A 18 3.45 -5.66 -9.57
CA THR A 18 2.24 -4.86 -9.33
C THR A 18 1.15 -5.22 -10.33
N SER A 19 1.48 -5.18 -11.62
CA SER A 19 0.55 -5.48 -12.70
C SER A 19 0.01 -6.90 -12.64
N THR A 20 0.82 -7.87 -12.20
CA THR A 20 0.43 -9.27 -12.21
C THR A 20 -0.28 -9.64 -10.92
N ALA A 21 0.31 -9.36 -9.77
CA ALA A 21 -0.26 -9.73 -8.48
C ALA A 21 -1.50 -8.89 -8.15
N ILE A 22 -1.41 -7.55 -8.19
CA ILE A 22 -2.60 -6.72 -7.92
C ILE A 22 -3.58 -6.77 -9.08
N GLY A 23 -3.09 -6.90 -10.33
CA GLY A 23 -3.97 -7.15 -11.48
C GLY A 23 -4.85 -8.39 -11.30
N LEU A 24 -4.27 -9.53 -10.89
CA LEU A 24 -5.06 -10.74 -10.61
C LEU A 24 -5.96 -10.58 -9.39
N LEU A 25 -5.50 -9.93 -8.32
CA LEU A 25 -6.32 -9.65 -7.14
C LEU A 25 -7.50 -8.73 -7.46
N SER A 26 -7.38 -7.84 -8.45
CA SER A 26 -8.46 -6.97 -8.89
C SER A 26 -9.61 -7.71 -9.59
N LEU A 27 -9.39 -8.97 -9.99
CA LEU A 27 -10.41 -9.85 -10.57
C LEU A 27 -11.19 -10.62 -9.51
N LEU A 28 -10.78 -10.57 -8.23
CA LEU A 28 -11.52 -11.18 -7.14
C LEU A 28 -12.82 -10.41 -6.88
N PRO A 29 -13.86 -11.06 -6.33
CA PRO A 29 -15.00 -10.36 -5.77
C PRO A 29 -14.57 -9.32 -4.73
N ASP A 30 -15.25 -8.18 -4.70
CA ASP A 30 -14.94 -7.04 -3.81
C ASP A 30 -14.67 -7.47 -2.36
N GLU A 31 -15.54 -8.32 -1.80
CA GLU A 31 -15.40 -8.83 -0.43
C GLU A 31 -14.10 -9.59 -0.21
N GLN A 32 -13.63 -10.36 -1.20
CA GLN A 32 -12.39 -11.12 -1.11
C GLN A 32 -11.17 -10.21 -1.21
N LEU A 33 -11.20 -9.20 -2.08
CA LEU A 33 -10.13 -8.21 -2.16
C LEU A 33 -10.05 -7.38 -0.87
N ILE A 34 -11.19 -6.92 -0.34
CA ILE A 34 -11.27 -6.18 0.91
C ILE A 34 -10.76 -7.05 2.08
N SER A 35 -11.19 -8.32 2.15
CA SER A 35 -10.71 -9.28 3.15
C SER A 35 -9.20 -9.49 3.06
N PHE A 36 -8.66 -9.62 1.85
CA PHE A 36 -7.23 -9.73 1.60
C PHE A 36 -6.45 -8.50 2.11
N LEU A 37 -6.87 -7.30 1.73
CA LEU A 37 -6.26 -6.04 2.17
C LEU A 37 -6.37 -5.89 3.69
N GLY A 38 -7.48 -6.33 4.29
CA GLY A 38 -7.75 -6.26 5.72
C GLY A 38 -6.73 -7.02 6.59
N ARG A 39 -5.96 -7.95 6.01
CA ARG A 39 -4.87 -8.68 6.68
C ARG A 39 -3.63 -7.82 6.94
N ALA A 40 -3.53 -6.64 6.33
CA ALA A 40 -2.40 -5.75 6.53
C ALA A 40 -2.33 -5.31 8.01
N ILE A 41 -1.12 -5.24 8.55
CA ILE A 41 -0.88 -5.03 9.99
C ILE A 41 0.04 -3.83 10.21
N SER A 42 -0.30 -2.97 11.18
CA SER A 42 0.52 -1.81 11.54
C SER A 42 1.67 -2.16 12.48
N VAL A 43 2.61 -1.22 12.67
CA VAL A 43 3.70 -1.34 13.66
C VAL A 43 3.23 -1.50 15.11
N GLU A 44 1.97 -1.10 15.37
CA GLU A 44 1.27 -1.24 16.65
C GLU A 44 0.43 -2.53 16.73
N LYS A 45 0.58 -3.44 15.75
CA LYS A 45 -0.18 -4.69 15.63
C LYS A 45 -1.70 -4.51 15.41
N ARG A 46 -2.14 -3.38 14.86
CA ARG A 46 -3.54 -3.19 14.45
C ARG A 46 -3.73 -3.74 13.05
N LEU A 47 -4.81 -4.50 12.83
CA LEU A 47 -5.20 -4.98 11.51
C LEU A 47 -5.98 -3.90 10.75
N LEU A 48 -5.74 -3.78 9.44
CA LEU A 48 -6.47 -2.87 8.56
C LEU A 48 -7.96 -3.22 8.51
N SER A 49 -8.32 -4.48 8.69
CA SER A 49 -9.72 -4.92 8.78
C SER A 49 -10.53 -4.16 9.84
N ASN A 50 -9.90 -3.71 10.93
CA ASN A 50 -10.60 -2.90 11.94
C ASN A 50 -11.10 -1.56 11.39
N GLN A 51 -10.41 -1.03 10.37
CA GLN A 51 -10.77 0.19 9.66
C GLN A 51 -11.70 -0.12 8.50
N ILE A 52 -11.38 -1.13 7.67
CA ILE A 52 -12.10 -1.34 6.40
C ILE A 52 -13.27 -2.33 6.44
N ARG A 53 -13.59 -2.96 7.60
CA ARG A 53 -14.63 -4.00 7.70
C ARG A 53 -16.04 -3.60 7.27
N ASN A 54 -16.36 -2.30 7.30
CA ASN A 54 -17.69 -1.81 6.96
C ASN A 54 -17.82 -1.42 5.48
N PHE A 55 -16.73 -1.48 4.71
CA PHE A 55 -16.76 -1.21 3.28
C PHE A 55 -17.09 -2.51 2.56
N THR A 56 -18.06 -2.44 1.65
CA THR A 56 -18.65 -3.61 0.99
C THR A 56 -18.35 -3.65 -0.50
N ARG A 57 -17.84 -2.54 -1.06
CA ARG A 57 -17.61 -2.39 -2.49
C ARG A 57 -16.25 -1.77 -2.79
N VAL A 58 -15.60 -2.27 -3.84
CA VAL A 58 -14.43 -1.66 -4.47
C VAL A 58 -14.92 -0.75 -5.60
N LYS A 59 -14.80 0.56 -5.40
CA LYS A 59 -15.27 1.57 -6.34
C LYS A 59 -14.32 1.76 -7.52
N SER A 60 -13.01 1.77 -7.26
CA SER A 60 -11.98 1.80 -8.30
C SER A 60 -10.66 1.22 -7.79
N ILE A 61 -9.87 0.72 -8.74
CA ILE A 61 -8.47 0.33 -8.56
C ILE A 61 -7.72 1.03 -9.70
N ASP A 62 -6.95 2.05 -9.36
CA ASP A 62 -6.20 2.86 -10.31
C ASP A 62 -4.70 2.49 -10.21
N PHE A 63 -4.12 1.95 -11.28
CA PHE A 63 -2.69 1.66 -11.36
C PHE A 63 -1.91 2.90 -11.80
N TRP A 64 -0.75 3.16 -11.20
CA TRP A 64 0.13 4.30 -11.51
C TRP A 64 -0.61 5.63 -11.69
N LYS A 65 -1.55 5.93 -10.78
CA LYS A 65 -2.43 7.11 -10.90
C LYS A 65 -1.63 8.40 -11.00
N THR A 66 -1.60 8.99 -12.19
CA THR A 66 -1.00 10.31 -12.43
C THR A 66 -1.82 11.42 -11.75
N GLY A 67 -1.15 12.47 -11.28
CA GLY A 67 -1.80 13.60 -10.61
C GLY A 67 -2.21 13.35 -9.15
N PHE A 68 -1.77 12.25 -8.54
CA PHE A 68 -1.87 12.07 -7.09
C PHE A 68 -0.83 12.96 -6.36
N ALA A 69 -1.25 13.66 -5.31
CA ALA A 69 -0.43 14.70 -4.65
C ALA A 69 0.83 14.14 -3.98
N GLY A 70 0.81 12.86 -3.59
CA GLY A 70 1.95 12.17 -2.99
C GLY A 70 2.98 11.61 -3.99
N GLY A 71 2.81 11.86 -5.30
CA GLY A 71 3.58 11.23 -6.38
C GLY A 71 2.75 10.20 -7.14
N ILE A 72 3.38 9.28 -7.86
CA ILE A 72 2.67 8.21 -8.57
C ILE A 72 2.67 6.97 -7.66
N PRO A 73 1.52 6.55 -7.09
CA PRO A 73 1.43 5.31 -6.34
C PRO A 73 1.37 4.12 -7.30
N ASP A 74 1.88 2.96 -6.89
CA ASP A 74 1.69 1.72 -7.68
C ASP A 74 0.21 1.41 -7.88
N VAL A 75 -0.57 1.48 -6.79
CA VAL A 75 -2.02 1.26 -6.82
C VAL A 75 -2.74 2.20 -5.87
N LEU A 76 -3.85 2.78 -6.33
CA LEU A 76 -4.80 3.52 -5.52
C LEU A 76 -6.14 2.77 -5.52
N VAL A 77 -6.60 2.32 -4.35
CA VAL A 77 -7.88 1.61 -4.20
C VAL A 77 -8.87 2.52 -3.49
N LYS A 78 -10.09 2.63 -4.05
CA LYS A 78 -11.20 3.36 -3.42
C LYS A 78 -12.27 2.36 -3.02
N LEU A 79 -12.60 2.34 -1.73
CA LEU A 79 -13.65 1.52 -1.15
C LEU A 79 -14.86 2.39 -0.81
N GLU A 80 -16.05 1.80 -0.87
CA GLU A 80 -17.32 2.44 -0.56
C GLU A 80 -18.14 1.57 0.39
N ASN A 81 -18.69 2.19 1.42
CA ASN A 81 -19.75 1.58 2.22
C ASN A 81 -21.08 1.92 1.55
N THR A 82 -21.72 0.92 0.93
CA THR A 82 -22.95 1.11 0.16
C THR A 82 -24.15 1.52 1.01
N HIS A 83 -24.10 1.32 2.33
CA HIS A 83 -25.22 1.64 3.22
C HIS A 83 -25.25 3.12 3.64
N CYS A 84 -24.09 3.74 3.86
CA CYS A 84 -24.00 5.12 4.34
C CYS A 84 -23.23 6.07 3.40
N GLY A 85 -22.67 5.56 2.30
CA GLY A 85 -21.91 6.34 1.33
C GLY A 85 -20.54 6.80 1.81
N SER A 86 -20.05 6.31 2.97
CA SER A 86 -18.69 6.61 3.42
C SER A 86 -17.67 5.97 2.48
N SER A 87 -16.48 6.58 2.40
CA SER A 87 -15.39 6.11 1.52
C SER A 87 -14.08 5.92 2.28
N CYS A 88 -13.31 4.94 1.83
CA CYS A 88 -11.93 4.74 2.24
C CYS A 88 -11.02 4.75 1.01
N VAL A 89 -9.88 5.41 1.11
CA VAL A 89 -8.88 5.46 0.04
C VAL A 89 -7.58 4.87 0.56
N LEU A 90 -7.10 3.85 -0.15
CA LEU A 90 -5.88 3.13 0.17
C LEU A 90 -4.84 3.40 -0.93
N VAL A 91 -3.63 3.77 -0.54
CA VAL A 91 -2.46 3.66 -1.43
C VAL A 91 -1.76 2.36 -1.12
N ILE A 92 -1.45 1.57 -2.13
CA ILE A 92 -0.64 0.35 -2.01
C ILE A 92 0.66 0.60 -2.75
N GLU A 93 1.78 0.47 -2.05
CA GLU A 93 3.13 0.47 -2.61
C GLU A 93 3.67 -0.96 -2.57
N VAL A 94 4.17 -1.44 -3.70
CA VAL A 94 4.63 -2.81 -3.91
C VAL A 94 6.15 -2.84 -3.99
N LYS A 95 6.78 -3.72 -3.21
CA LYS A 95 8.23 -4.00 -3.33
C LYS A 95 8.53 -5.49 -3.45
N HIS A 96 9.35 -5.85 -4.43
CA HIS A 96 9.70 -7.25 -4.71
C HIS A 96 10.72 -7.80 -3.71
N ARG A 97 11.76 -7.02 -3.38
CA ARG A 97 12.80 -7.36 -2.40
C ARG A 97 12.98 -6.26 -1.36
N ALA A 98 13.53 -6.65 -0.21
CA ALA A 98 13.72 -5.83 0.98
C ALA A 98 14.57 -4.57 0.78
N ASP A 99 15.39 -4.59 -0.25
CA ASP A 99 16.17 -3.43 -0.61
C ASP A 99 15.21 -2.45 -1.26
N LYS A 100 14.63 -1.60 -0.41
CA LYS A 100 14.62 -0.16 -0.60
C LYS A 100 15.58 0.21 -1.73
N SER A 101 15.06 0.28 -2.95
CA SER A 101 15.85 0.48 -4.16
C SER A 101 16.24 1.96 -4.19
N GLY A 102 17.20 2.26 -3.33
CA GLY A 102 17.70 3.57 -2.98
C GLY A 102 18.97 3.32 -2.22
N SER A 103 20.03 2.98 -2.94
CA SER A 103 21.42 3.03 -2.50
C SER A 103 21.57 3.97 -1.31
N ALA A 104 21.79 3.43 -0.12
CA ALA A 104 22.25 4.22 1.00
C ALA A 104 23.56 4.89 0.55
N TYR A 105 23.54 6.19 0.29
CA TYR A 105 24.76 6.95 0.09
C TYR A 105 25.08 7.67 1.39
N ILE A 106 26.34 7.55 1.80
CA ILE A 106 26.88 8.25 2.95
C ILE A 106 27.24 9.65 2.45
N GLU A 107 26.52 10.65 2.95
CA GLU A 107 26.85 12.06 2.77
C GLU A 107 27.14 12.59 4.17
N ASP A 108 28.36 13.09 4.41
CA ASP A 108 28.83 13.59 5.70
C ASP A 108 28.74 12.60 6.89
N GLY A 109 28.97 11.31 6.65
CA GLY A 109 28.94 10.29 7.72
C GLY A 109 27.52 9.96 8.22
N VAL A 110 26.49 10.51 7.59
CA VAL A 110 25.08 10.22 7.87
C VAL A 110 24.53 9.34 6.76
N ILE A 111 23.98 8.17 7.12
CA ILE A 111 23.22 7.33 6.19
C ILE A 111 21.95 8.09 5.81
N ARG A 112 21.90 8.66 4.61
CA ARG A 112 20.69 9.29 4.06
C ARG A 112 19.96 8.28 3.18
N ASN A 113 18.89 7.68 3.71
CA ASN A 113 17.94 6.95 2.89
C ASN A 113 17.19 7.97 2.01
N LYS A 114 17.46 8.03 0.69
CA LYS A 114 16.72 8.91 -0.23
C LYS A 114 15.23 8.53 -0.37
N GLU A 115 14.88 7.35 0.10
CA GLU A 115 13.50 6.87 0.33
C GLU A 115 12.84 7.43 1.60
N VAL A 116 13.45 8.37 2.32
CA VAL A 116 12.74 9.25 3.26
C VAL A 116 11.71 10.03 2.44
N ASP A 117 10.42 9.74 2.43
CA ASP A 117 9.63 8.71 3.09
C ASP A 117 8.43 8.51 2.17
N GLN A 118 8.59 7.69 1.13
CA GLN A 118 7.60 7.53 0.06
C GLN A 118 6.21 7.23 0.64
N LEU A 119 6.15 6.38 1.69
CA LEU A 119 4.93 6.05 2.40
C LEU A 119 4.31 7.27 3.08
N ASN A 120 5.10 8.14 3.73
CA ASN A 120 4.59 9.39 4.30
C ASN A 120 4.20 10.42 3.24
N ARG A 121 4.91 10.50 2.10
CA ARG A 121 4.47 11.33 0.97
C ARG A 121 3.09 10.89 0.48
N TYR A 122 2.87 9.58 0.35
CA TYR A 122 1.55 9.05 0.00
C TYR A 122 0.51 9.32 1.07
N TRP A 123 0.87 9.19 2.34
CA TRP A 123 -0.02 9.58 3.44
C TRP A 123 -0.43 11.06 3.35
N ASN A 124 0.52 11.97 3.15
CA ASN A 124 0.22 13.39 3.02
C ASN A 124 -0.63 13.68 1.77
N GLY A 125 -0.36 13.00 0.65
CA GLY A 125 -1.19 13.08 -0.54
C GLY A 125 -2.63 12.60 -0.32
N LEU A 126 -2.82 11.53 0.47
CA LEU A 126 -4.15 11.07 0.89
C LEU A 126 -4.85 12.10 1.78
N VAL A 127 -4.13 12.70 2.73
CA VAL A 127 -4.65 13.73 3.64
C VAL A 127 -5.14 14.95 2.85
N GLU A 128 -4.34 15.40 1.88
CA GLU A 128 -4.62 16.55 1.04
C GLU A 128 -5.79 16.30 0.07
N GLN A 129 -5.76 15.21 -0.70
CA GLN A 129 -6.74 14.99 -1.76
C GLN A 129 -8.06 14.40 -1.28
N TYR A 130 -8.07 13.69 -0.16
CA TYR A 130 -9.24 12.96 0.32
C TYR A 130 -9.60 13.29 1.78
N PRO A 131 -9.68 14.57 2.19
CA PRO A 131 -9.73 14.97 3.60
C PRO A 131 -10.85 14.30 4.41
N LYS A 132 -12.00 14.02 3.77
CA LYS A 132 -13.18 13.42 4.41
C LYS A 132 -13.24 11.88 4.38
N ALA A 133 -12.36 11.21 3.62
CA ALA A 133 -12.33 9.76 3.54
C ALA A 133 -11.51 9.15 4.68
N GLU A 134 -11.78 7.90 5.02
CA GLU A 134 -10.81 7.07 5.73
C GLU A 134 -9.59 6.82 4.83
N LYS A 135 -8.40 6.73 5.41
CA LYS A 135 -7.14 6.71 4.66
C LYS A 135 -6.22 5.65 5.23
N ALA A 136 -5.50 4.95 4.38
CA ALA A 136 -4.36 4.15 4.81
C ALA A 136 -3.34 4.00 3.68
N VAL A 137 -2.09 3.75 4.07
CA VAL A 137 -1.01 3.34 3.16
C VAL A 137 -0.66 1.90 3.48
N VAL A 138 -0.62 1.04 2.46
CA VAL A 138 -0.29 -0.37 2.58
C VAL A 138 1.04 -0.61 1.88
N PHE A 139 2.03 -1.08 2.63
CA PHE A 139 3.32 -1.49 2.11
C PHE A 139 3.30 -3.01 1.88
N LEU A 140 3.17 -3.41 0.62
CA LEU A 140 3.03 -4.80 0.22
C LEU A 140 4.37 -5.34 -0.27
N THR A 141 4.95 -6.30 0.45
CA THR A 141 6.33 -6.73 0.18
C THR A 141 6.53 -8.23 0.27
N GLY A 142 7.64 -8.69 -0.32
CA GLY A 142 8.12 -10.08 -0.25
C GLY A 142 8.82 -10.45 1.05
N HIS A 143 8.67 -9.68 2.12
CA HIS A 143 9.27 -10.05 3.40
C HIS A 143 8.45 -11.13 4.11
N ARG A 144 9.12 -12.06 4.81
CA ARG A 144 8.46 -13.02 5.72
C ARG A 144 8.18 -12.42 7.10
N VAL A 145 8.95 -11.40 7.48
CA VAL A 145 8.86 -10.67 8.74
C VAL A 145 8.65 -9.19 8.42
N MET A 146 7.86 -8.50 9.22
CA MET A 146 7.59 -7.08 9.02
C MET A 146 8.90 -6.27 9.03
N PRO A 147 9.17 -5.43 8.01
CA PRO A 147 10.27 -4.46 8.04
C PRO A 147 9.90 -3.31 9.00
N ARG A 148 9.89 -3.62 10.31
CA ARG A 148 9.29 -2.76 11.33
C ARG A 148 10.00 -1.42 11.45
N GLU A 149 11.32 -1.40 11.32
CA GLU A 149 12.12 -0.18 11.42
C GLU A 149 11.78 0.81 10.30
N ASP A 150 11.64 0.34 9.06
CA ASP A 150 11.25 1.19 7.92
C ASP A 150 9.88 1.81 8.12
N LEU A 151 8.89 1.00 8.49
CA LEU A 151 7.52 1.48 8.76
C LEU A 151 7.49 2.45 9.94
N TRP A 152 8.33 2.22 10.95
CA TRP A 152 8.42 3.07 12.14
C TRP A 152 9.05 4.43 11.83
N ILE A 153 10.11 4.46 11.01
CA ILE A 153 10.67 5.70 10.47
C ILE A 153 9.57 6.45 9.72
N SER A 154 8.80 5.74 8.88
CA SER A 154 7.74 6.37 8.11
C SER A 154 6.63 6.96 8.96
N TRP A 155 6.20 6.19 9.96
CA TRP A 155 5.19 6.61 10.92
C TRP A 155 5.66 7.82 11.73
N LYS A 156 6.91 7.83 12.20
CA LYS A 156 7.49 8.96 12.93
C LYS A 156 7.57 10.23 12.10
N ALA A 157 7.95 10.14 10.83
CA ALA A 157 8.03 11.30 9.94
C ALA A 157 6.66 11.94 9.65
N SER A 158 5.56 11.19 9.83
CA SER A 158 4.19 11.72 9.80
C SER A 158 3.73 12.37 11.12
N GLY A 159 4.61 12.46 12.12
CA GLY A 159 4.26 12.88 13.48
C GLY A 159 3.40 11.85 14.24
N GLY A 160 3.51 10.56 13.87
CA GLY A 160 2.77 9.46 14.49
C GLY A 160 1.29 9.37 14.10
N LYS A 161 0.86 10.10 13.05
CA LYS A 161 -0.54 10.16 12.62
C LYS A 161 -0.87 9.22 11.47
N ALA A 162 0.14 8.83 10.68
CA ALA A 162 -0.09 8.03 9.48
C ALA A 162 -0.61 6.63 9.80
N GLN A 163 -1.65 6.23 9.08
CA GLN A 163 -2.18 4.87 9.12
C GLN A 163 -1.42 4.02 8.09
N ILE A 164 -0.22 3.57 8.48
CA ILE A 164 0.66 2.76 7.63
C ILE A 164 0.58 1.30 8.09
N TYR A 165 0.27 0.43 7.15
CA TYR A 165 0.14 -1.01 7.34
C TYR A 165 1.12 -1.76 6.44
N TRP A 166 1.50 -2.96 6.84
CA TRP A 166 2.32 -3.87 6.06
C TRP A 166 1.56 -5.13 5.74
N LEU A 167 1.69 -5.58 4.49
CA LEU A 167 1.14 -6.84 4.00
C LEU A 167 2.28 -7.64 3.36
N SER A 168 2.33 -8.93 3.67
CA SER A 168 3.34 -9.84 3.13
C SER A 168 2.74 -10.68 2.01
N TRP A 169 3.46 -10.83 0.90
CA TRP A 169 3.12 -11.79 -0.15
C TRP A 169 3.00 -13.25 0.36
N TYR A 170 3.66 -13.59 1.48
CA TYR A 170 3.59 -14.94 2.07
C TYR A 170 2.40 -15.13 3.02
N ARG A 171 1.81 -14.04 3.49
CA ARG A 171 0.57 -14.05 4.31
C ARG A 171 -0.67 -13.77 3.47
N ALA A 172 -0.46 -13.58 2.17
CA ALA A 172 -1.48 -13.40 1.17
C ALA A 172 -2.26 -14.68 0.84
N ASP A 173 -1.71 -15.85 1.17
CA ASP A 173 -2.31 -17.13 0.84
C ASP A 173 -3.67 -17.28 1.55
N PRO A 174 -4.80 -17.34 0.81
CA PRO A 174 -6.11 -17.57 1.42
C PRO A 174 -6.25 -18.98 2.03
N LEU A 175 -5.34 -19.91 1.74
CA LEU A 175 -5.37 -21.29 2.24
C LEU A 175 -4.61 -21.49 3.56
N ARG A 176 -3.84 -20.49 4.02
CA ARG A 176 -3.31 -20.47 5.39
C ARG A 176 -4.31 -19.80 6.31
N LEU A 177 -5.37 -20.53 6.63
CA LEU A 177 -6.08 -20.32 7.89
C LEU A 177 -5.11 -20.73 9.00
N ASP A 178 -4.90 -19.82 9.95
CA ASP A 178 -3.96 -19.95 11.04
C ASP A 178 -4.10 -21.29 11.78
N ASN A 179 -2.98 -22.01 11.92
CA ASN A 179 -2.71 -22.91 13.04
C ASN A 179 -1.90 -22.13 14.08
#